data_AF-A0A964P5P3-F1
#
_entry.id   AF-A0A964P5P3-F1
#
_cell.length_a   1.000
_cell.length_b   1.000
_cell.length_c   1.000
_cell.angle_alpha   90.00
_cell.angle_beta   90.00
_cell.angle_gamma   90.00
#
_symmetry.space_group_name_H-M   'P 1'
#
loop_
_entity.id
_entity.type
_entity.pdbx_description
1 polymer ?
#
loop_
_entity_poly.entity_id
_entity_poly.type
_entity_poly.pdbx_seq_one_letter_code
_entity_poly.pdbx_strand_id
1 'polypeptide(L)'
;MSPAARVSLALLVTAFFINMPRQALALIADEASAAAPGASGDVQSQPHPTGPDAGALIAVARDVSPEWANILESARAKDPATFRAAAAKLGKRLASLAVLREHKPALYALRVEELRVQGQMEGLAPLWVSARLGVRVDEAAKLETQMRALAGTLVDLNLRSRAMELAEIDAVMRTMRADLERDARSRNASVEEVVNACRDGGPLPALGGRTPVDSTGASRKAAPPAPQQPTTP
;
A
#
# COMPACT_ATOMS: atom_id res chain seq x y z
N MET A 1 6.47 -4.68 18.97
CA MET A 1 6.12 -4.05 17.67
C MET A 1 4.61 -4.13 17.50
N SER A 2 3.92 -2.99 17.48
CA SER A 2 2.50 -2.98 17.10
C SER A 2 2.34 -3.40 15.64
N PRO A 3 1.32 -4.21 15.30
CA PRO A 3 1.06 -4.65 13.93
C PRO A 3 0.99 -3.47 12.93
N ALA A 4 0.50 -2.30 13.35
CA ALA A 4 0.41 -1.10 12.51
C ALA A 4 1.79 -0.54 12.07
N ALA A 5 2.81 -0.62 12.93
CA ALA A 5 4.16 -0.11 12.62
C ALA A 5 4.98 -1.07 11.74
N ARG A 6 4.70 -2.38 11.80
CA ARG A 6 5.25 -3.39 10.87
C ARG A 6 4.64 -3.25 9.47
N VAL A 7 3.37 -2.89 9.40
CA VAL A 7 2.63 -2.68 8.14
C VAL A 7 3.14 -1.46 7.38
N SER A 8 3.44 -0.33 8.05
CA SER A 8 3.93 0.88 7.37
C SER A 8 5.30 0.75 6.70
N LEU A 9 6.24 -0.02 7.26
CA LEU A 9 7.58 -0.19 6.66
C LEU A 9 7.58 -1.28 5.57
N ALA A 10 6.80 -2.34 5.74
CA ALA A 10 6.63 -3.39 4.71
C ALA A 10 5.84 -2.89 3.48
N LEU A 11 4.86 -1.99 3.67
CA LEU A 11 4.15 -1.35 2.56
C LEU A 11 5.04 -0.46 1.70
N LEU A 12 6.04 0.19 2.29
CA LEU A 12 6.94 1.09 1.58
C LEU A 12 7.88 0.36 0.61
N VAL A 13 8.33 -0.85 0.98
CA VAL A 13 9.21 -1.68 0.13
C VAL A 13 8.43 -2.40 -0.99
N THR A 14 7.14 -2.68 -0.77
CA THR A 14 6.32 -3.37 -1.78
C THR A 14 5.87 -2.45 -2.94
N ALA A 15 5.82 -1.13 -2.71
CA ALA A 15 5.45 -0.14 -3.73
C ALA A 15 6.52 0.04 -4.83
N PHE A 16 7.78 -0.32 -4.55
CA PHE A 16 8.88 -0.22 -5.51
C PHE A 16 8.78 -1.27 -6.65
N PHE A 17 8.09 -2.39 -6.42
CA PHE A 17 7.93 -3.47 -7.40
C PHE A 17 6.77 -3.29 -8.40
N ILE A 18 6.05 -2.16 -8.35
CA ILE A 18 4.90 -1.91 -9.23
C ILE A 18 5.36 -1.39 -10.61
N ASN A 19 6.63 -0.99 -10.75
CA ASN A 19 7.18 -0.38 -11.97
C ASN A 19 8.31 -1.21 -12.60
N MET A 20 8.22 -2.54 -12.62
CA MET A 20 9.12 -3.36 -13.44
C MET A 20 8.51 -3.59 -14.84
N PRO A 21 9.29 -3.38 -15.93
CA PRO A 21 8.85 -3.76 -17.27
C PRO A 21 8.59 -5.28 -17.33
N ARG A 22 7.50 -5.68 -18.00
CA ARG A 22 7.04 -7.07 -18.18
C ARG A 22 8.14 -8.05 -18.64
N GLN A 23 9.21 -7.55 -19.26
CA GLN A 23 10.31 -8.35 -19.79
C GLN A 23 11.29 -8.87 -18.70
N ALA A 24 11.34 -8.26 -17.51
CA ALA A 24 12.21 -8.73 -16.42
C ALA A 24 11.63 -9.91 -15.63
N LEU A 25 10.32 -10.16 -15.74
CA LEU A 25 9.62 -11.25 -15.05
C LEU A 25 9.75 -12.62 -15.77
N ALA A 26 10.15 -12.63 -17.04
CA ALA A 26 10.34 -13.87 -17.80
C ALA A 26 11.63 -14.61 -17.40
N LEU A 27 12.64 -13.91 -16.87
CA LEU A 27 13.93 -14.50 -16.51
C LEU A 27 13.96 -15.17 -15.13
N ILE A 28 12.99 -14.90 -14.25
CA ILE A 28 12.90 -15.51 -12.90
C ILE A 28 12.02 -16.76 -12.92
N ALA A 29 11.16 -16.92 -13.92
CA ALA A 29 10.26 -18.06 -14.05
C ALA A 29 10.96 -19.35 -14.52
N ASP A 30 12.17 -19.26 -15.06
CA ASP A 30 12.89 -20.40 -15.65
C ASP A 30 13.79 -21.14 -14.64
N GLU A 31 14.14 -20.51 -13.51
CA GLU A 31 15.03 -21.10 -12.48
C GLU A 31 14.30 -21.88 -11.38
N ALA A 32 12.97 -21.81 -11.31
CA ALA A 32 12.20 -22.49 -10.25
C ALA A 32 11.74 -23.92 -10.60
N SER A 33 12.05 -24.40 -11.82
CA SER A 33 11.58 -25.70 -12.32
C SER A 33 12.65 -26.79 -12.28
N ALA A 34 13.32 -26.95 -11.13
CA ALA A 34 14.17 -28.12 -10.88
C ALA A 34 14.35 -28.42 -9.38
N ALA A 35 13.36 -29.06 -8.74
CA ALA A 35 13.56 -29.85 -7.53
C ALA A 35 12.42 -30.87 -7.32
N ALA A 36 12.81 -32.06 -6.89
CA ALA A 36 12.14 -33.36 -6.97
C ALA A 36 11.02 -33.61 -5.92
N PRO A 37 10.29 -34.75 -6.00
CA PRO A 37 9.03 -35.00 -5.31
C PRO A 37 9.16 -35.76 -3.98
N GLY A 38 8.20 -35.56 -3.09
CA GLY A 38 7.86 -36.52 -2.02
C GLY A 38 7.88 -35.95 -0.61
N ALA A 39 6.69 -35.65 -0.06
CA ALA A 39 6.37 -35.77 1.36
C ALA A 39 4.86 -35.57 1.56
N SER A 40 4.13 -36.68 1.62
CA SER A 40 2.75 -36.71 2.10
C SER A 40 2.76 -36.42 3.60
N GLY A 41 2.25 -35.26 3.99
CA GLY A 41 2.00 -34.90 5.37
C GLY A 41 0.78 -33.98 5.41
N ASP A 42 -0.32 -34.49 5.95
CA ASP A 42 -1.54 -33.74 6.25
C ASP A 42 -1.19 -32.55 7.15
N VAL A 43 -1.02 -31.38 6.53
CA VAL A 43 -1.03 -30.09 7.22
C VAL A 43 -2.44 -29.55 7.09
N GLN A 44 -3.16 -29.66 8.21
CA GLN A 44 -4.37 -28.92 8.51
C GLN A 44 -4.24 -27.49 7.99
N SER A 45 -4.98 -27.19 6.93
CA SER A 45 -5.02 -25.87 6.30
C SER A 45 -5.64 -24.89 7.29
N GLN A 46 -4.80 -24.22 8.06
CA GLN A 46 -5.22 -23.02 8.78
C GLN A 46 -5.72 -22.00 7.74
N PRO A 47 -6.91 -21.40 7.92
CA PRO A 47 -7.37 -20.34 7.03
C PRO A 47 -6.46 -19.13 7.27
N HIS A 48 -5.53 -18.85 6.36
CA HIS A 48 -4.81 -17.58 6.35
C HIS A 48 -5.71 -16.49 5.77
N PRO A 49 -6.13 -15.46 6.53
CA PRO A 49 -6.76 -14.29 5.98
C PRO A 49 -5.74 -13.15 6.04
N THR A 50 -4.82 -13.09 5.08
CA THR A 50 -3.87 -11.97 4.96
C THR A 50 -3.88 -11.38 3.55
N GLY A 51 -5.02 -11.47 2.87
CA GLY A 51 -5.30 -10.74 1.63
C GLY A 51 -6.59 -9.92 1.79
N PRO A 52 -6.72 -8.79 1.06
CA PRO A 52 -7.98 -8.06 1.00
C PRO A 52 -9.11 -8.98 0.54
N ASP A 53 -10.29 -8.82 1.15
CA ASP A 53 -11.44 -9.66 0.80
C ASP A 53 -11.89 -9.43 -0.65
N ALA A 54 -12.69 -10.36 -1.17
CA ALA A 54 -13.18 -10.31 -2.55
C ALA A 54 -14.00 -9.04 -2.85
N GLY A 55 -14.71 -8.50 -1.87
CA GLY A 55 -15.50 -7.28 -1.99
C GLY A 55 -14.60 -6.04 -2.14
N ALA A 56 -13.54 -5.94 -1.35
CA ALA A 56 -12.55 -4.88 -1.42
C ALA A 56 -11.85 -4.86 -2.78
N LEU A 57 -11.48 -6.03 -3.32
CA LEU A 57 -10.90 -6.13 -4.66
C LEU A 57 -11.85 -5.66 -5.76
N ILE A 58 -13.13 -6.04 -5.71
CA ILE A 58 -14.15 -5.60 -6.68
C ILE A 58 -14.41 -4.10 -6.56
N ALA A 59 -14.46 -3.56 -5.35
CA ALA A 59 -14.65 -2.13 -5.13
C ALA A 59 -13.50 -1.31 -5.74
N VAL A 60 -12.25 -1.71 -5.47
CA VAL A 60 -11.07 -1.09 -6.08
C VAL A 60 -11.08 -1.24 -7.59
N ALA A 61 -11.45 -2.41 -8.11
CA ALA A 61 -11.55 -2.63 -9.56
C ALA A 61 -12.57 -1.66 -10.17
N ARG A 62 -13.71 -1.43 -9.53
CA ARG A 62 -14.73 -0.47 -10.00
C ARG A 62 -14.20 0.96 -10.02
N ASP A 63 -13.41 1.33 -9.03
CA ASP A 63 -12.77 2.64 -8.98
C ASP A 63 -11.77 2.80 -10.14
N VAL A 64 -11.12 1.74 -10.62
CA VAL A 64 -10.17 1.81 -11.76
C VAL A 64 -10.85 1.68 -13.12
N SER A 65 -11.61 0.61 -13.33
CA SER A 65 -12.31 0.29 -14.57
C SER A 65 -13.58 -0.52 -14.26
N PRO A 66 -14.77 -0.03 -14.64
CA PRO A 66 -16.01 -0.80 -14.50
C PRO A 66 -15.95 -2.18 -15.18
N GLU A 67 -15.20 -2.31 -16.27
CA GLU A 67 -14.99 -3.59 -16.96
C GLU A 67 -14.25 -4.60 -16.07
N TRP A 68 -13.22 -4.17 -15.33
CA TRP A 68 -12.50 -5.05 -14.41
C TRP A 68 -13.39 -5.51 -13.26
N ALA A 69 -14.25 -4.62 -12.74
CA ALA A 69 -15.24 -5.00 -11.74
C ALA A 69 -16.19 -6.06 -12.30
N ASN A 70 -16.71 -5.88 -13.52
CA ASN A 70 -17.59 -6.84 -14.18
C ASN A 70 -16.92 -8.21 -14.39
N ILE A 71 -15.64 -8.24 -14.79
CA ILE A 71 -14.86 -9.48 -14.93
C ILE A 71 -14.78 -10.21 -13.58
N LEU A 72 -14.47 -9.50 -12.50
CA LEU A 72 -14.35 -10.08 -11.17
C LEU A 72 -15.70 -10.53 -10.61
N GLU A 73 -16.77 -9.76 -10.81
CA GLU A 73 -18.13 -10.13 -10.40
C GLU A 73 -18.61 -11.38 -11.15
N SER A 74 -18.38 -11.43 -12.47
CA SER A 74 -18.71 -12.60 -13.29
C SER A 74 -17.91 -13.84 -12.88
N ALA A 75 -16.63 -13.67 -12.55
CA ALA A 75 -15.78 -14.74 -12.05
C ALA A 75 -16.22 -15.24 -10.67
N ARG A 76 -16.64 -14.31 -9.78
CA ARG A 76 -17.17 -14.61 -8.44
C ARG A 76 -18.49 -15.39 -8.50
N ALA A 77 -19.35 -15.07 -9.47
CA ALA A 77 -20.64 -15.73 -9.64
C ALA A 77 -20.50 -17.19 -10.13
N LYS A 78 -19.39 -17.53 -10.78
CA LYS A 78 -19.13 -18.90 -11.26
C LYS A 78 -18.68 -19.81 -10.12
N ASP A 79 -17.50 -19.53 -9.56
CA ASP A 79 -16.93 -20.32 -8.46
C ASP A 79 -15.69 -19.64 -7.84
N PRO A 80 -15.27 -20.04 -6.63
CA PRO A 80 -14.10 -19.45 -5.96
C PRO A 80 -12.76 -19.66 -6.69
N ALA A 81 -12.58 -20.70 -7.50
CA ALA A 81 -11.35 -20.92 -8.25
C ALA A 81 -11.26 -19.96 -9.45
N THR A 82 -12.35 -19.77 -10.18
CA THR A 82 -12.45 -18.80 -11.28
C THR A 82 -12.24 -17.37 -10.77
N PHE A 83 -12.81 -17.00 -9.62
CA PHE A 83 -12.52 -15.72 -8.98
C PHE A 83 -11.04 -15.56 -8.66
N ARG A 84 -10.41 -16.55 -8.01
CA ARG A 84 -8.98 -16.48 -7.69
C ARG A 84 -8.11 -16.35 -8.94
N ALA A 85 -8.44 -17.05 -10.02
CA ALA A 85 -7.73 -16.95 -11.28
C ALA A 85 -7.87 -15.55 -11.92
N ALA A 86 -9.08 -14.98 -11.94
CA ALA A 86 -9.33 -13.63 -12.43
C ALA A 86 -8.64 -12.57 -11.56
N ALA A 87 -8.76 -12.70 -10.24
CA ALA A 87 -8.11 -11.84 -9.26
C ALA A 87 -6.60 -11.94 -9.30
N ALA A 88 -6.00 -13.10 -9.65
CA ALA A 88 -4.57 -13.25 -9.82
C ALA A 88 -4.04 -12.51 -11.05
N LYS A 89 -4.81 -12.49 -12.16
CA LYS A 89 -4.44 -11.75 -13.38
C LYS A 89 -4.41 -10.24 -13.18
N LEU A 90 -5.37 -9.72 -12.41
CA LEU A 90 -5.43 -8.32 -11.98
C LEU A 90 -4.68 -8.10 -10.64
N GLY A 91 -4.08 -9.17 -10.13
CA GLY A 91 -3.61 -9.33 -8.77
C GLY A 91 -2.30 -8.60 -8.54
N LYS A 92 -1.87 -8.56 -7.28
CA LYS A 92 -0.86 -7.65 -6.74
C LYS A 92 -1.24 -6.18 -6.84
N ARG A 93 -1.71 -5.69 -8.00
CA ARG A 93 -2.09 -4.30 -8.25
C ARG A 93 -3.39 -3.89 -7.55
N LEU A 94 -4.45 -4.71 -7.68
CA LEU A 94 -5.69 -4.46 -6.92
C LEU A 94 -5.49 -4.65 -5.42
N ALA A 95 -4.66 -5.61 -5.02
CA ALA A 95 -4.37 -5.87 -3.61
C ALA A 95 -3.60 -4.70 -2.97
N SER A 96 -2.58 -4.16 -3.64
CA SER A 96 -1.86 -2.99 -3.12
C SER A 96 -2.76 -1.76 -3.02
N LEU A 97 -3.65 -1.55 -4.00
CA LEU A 97 -4.63 -0.47 -3.98
C LEU A 97 -5.65 -0.63 -2.84
N ALA A 98 -6.11 -1.84 -2.53
CA ALA A 98 -7.01 -2.08 -1.40
C ALA A 98 -6.36 -1.65 -0.08
N VAL A 99 -5.09 -1.98 0.13
CA VAL A 99 -4.36 -1.56 1.34
C VAL A 99 -4.13 -0.04 1.36
N LEU A 100 -3.82 0.58 0.21
CA LEU A 100 -3.68 2.03 0.12
C LEU A 100 -4.99 2.76 0.41
N ARG A 101 -6.13 2.20 -0.02
CA ARG A 101 -7.45 2.79 0.23
C ARG A 101 -7.72 2.99 1.72
N GLU A 102 -7.30 2.04 2.54
CA GLU A 102 -7.51 2.07 3.99
C GLU A 102 -6.51 2.98 4.71
N HIS A 103 -5.22 2.90 4.35
CA HIS A 103 -4.16 3.58 5.12
C HIS A 103 -3.69 4.91 4.53
N LYS A 104 -3.82 5.10 3.22
CA LYS A 104 -3.28 6.26 2.47
C LYS A 104 -4.24 6.70 1.35
N PRO A 105 -5.44 7.20 1.69
CA PRO A 105 -6.51 7.47 0.70
C PRO A 105 -6.11 8.48 -0.39
N ALA A 106 -5.24 9.45 -0.07
CA ALA A 106 -4.73 10.38 -1.07
C ALA A 106 -3.81 9.70 -2.10
N LEU A 107 -2.91 8.82 -1.65
CA LEU A 107 -2.04 8.04 -2.53
C LEU A 107 -2.86 7.02 -3.34
N TYR A 108 -3.88 6.43 -2.73
CA TYR A 108 -4.84 5.57 -3.41
C TYR A 108 -5.53 6.28 -4.59
N ALA A 109 -6.11 7.47 -4.37
CA ALA A 109 -6.78 8.23 -5.42
C ALA A 109 -5.84 8.54 -6.60
N LEU A 110 -4.59 8.91 -6.29
CA LEU A 110 -3.56 9.16 -7.30
C LEU A 110 -3.22 7.90 -8.11
N ARG A 111 -3.05 6.75 -7.46
CA ARG A 111 -2.75 5.49 -8.13
C ARG A 111 -3.92 4.97 -8.97
N VAL A 112 -5.16 5.16 -8.52
CA VAL A 112 -6.35 4.86 -9.32
C VAL A 112 -6.34 5.68 -10.61
N GLU A 113 -6.04 6.97 -10.52
CA GLU A 113 -5.96 7.84 -11.70
C GLU A 113 -4.83 7.43 -12.65
N GLU A 114 -3.66 7.06 -12.12
CA GLU A 114 -2.55 6.51 -12.91
C GLU A 114 -3.00 5.28 -13.72
N LEU A 115 -3.77 4.37 -13.12
CA LEU A 115 -4.28 3.19 -13.83
C LEU A 115 -5.30 3.51 -14.91
N ARG A 116 -6.18 4.48 -14.66
CA ARG A 116 -7.16 4.93 -15.66
C ARG A 116 -6.46 5.50 -16.90
N VAL A 117 -5.47 6.37 -16.68
CA VAL A 117 -4.69 6.98 -17.77
C VAL A 117 -3.88 5.91 -18.53
N GLN A 118 -3.33 4.91 -17.83
CA GLN A 118 -2.68 3.76 -18.49
C GLN A 118 -3.65 2.98 -19.37
N GLY A 119 -4.86 2.66 -18.87
CA GLY A 119 -5.88 1.98 -19.66
C GLY A 119 -6.30 2.75 -20.90
N GLN A 120 -6.44 4.08 -20.80
CA GLN A 120 -6.70 4.94 -21.97
C GLN A 120 -5.56 4.85 -23.00
N MET A 121 -4.31 4.91 -22.55
CA MET A 121 -3.14 4.82 -23.42
C MET A 121 -3.03 3.43 -24.10
N GLU A 122 -3.29 2.35 -23.36
CA GLU A 122 -3.36 0.99 -23.90
C GLU A 122 -4.45 0.85 -24.98
N GLY A 123 -5.58 1.54 -24.82
CA GLY A 123 -6.66 1.58 -25.82
C GLY A 123 -6.30 2.34 -27.09
N LEU A 124 -5.49 3.41 -27.00
CA LEU A 124 -5.06 4.20 -28.16
C LEU A 124 -3.96 3.51 -28.98
N ALA A 125 -3.08 2.74 -28.33
CA ALA A 125 -1.95 2.09 -28.99
C ALA A 125 -2.33 1.24 -30.24
N PRO A 126 -3.31 0.31 -30.19
CA PRO A 126 -3.69 -0.46 -31.37
C PRO A 126 -4.34 0.39 -32.47
N LEU A 127 -5.09 1.44 -32.10
CA LEU A 127 -5.67 2.39 -33.06
C LEU A 127 -4.57 3.13 -33.82
N TRP A 128 -3.53 3.58 -33.10
CA TRP A 128 -2.40 4.28 -33.70
C TRP A 128 -1.63 3.37 -34.66
N VAL A 129 -1.35 2.12 -34.25
CA VAL A 129 -0.71 1.12 -35.12
C VAL A 129 -1.55 0.88 -36.38
N SER A 130 -2.86 0.72 -36.24
CA SER A 130 -3.80 0.54 -37.36
C SER A 130 -3.84 1.75 -38.31
N ALA A 131 -3.84 2.97 -37.78
CA ALA A 131 -3.81 4.20 -38.57
C ALA A 131 -2.50 4.31 -39.38
N ARG A 132 -1.36 4.01 -38.73
CA ARG A 132 -0.03 4.04 -39.37
C ARG A 132 0.10 3.01 -40.49
N LEU A 133 -0.33 1.77 -40.24
CA LEU A 133 -0.28 0.69 -41.26
C LEU A 133 -1.27 0.94 -42.41
N GLY A 134 -2.40 1.56 -42.14
CA GLY A 134 -3.38 1.95 -43.16
C GLY A 134 -3.06 3.25 -43.91
N VAL A 135 -1.88 3.84 -43.70
CA VAL A 135 -1.44 5.10 -44.33
C VAL A 135 -2.40 6.29 -44.05
N ARG A 136 -3.09 6.26 -42.91
CA ARG A 136 -3.99 7.33 -42.45
C ARG A 136 -3.21 8.32 -41.59
N VAL A 137 -2.38 9.13 -42.25
CA VAL A 137 -1.38 10.01 -41.62
C VAL A 137 -2.00 10.98 -40.62
N ASP A 138 -3.08 11.65 -41.00
CA ASP A 138 -3.75 12.63 -40.14
C ASP A 138 -4.38 12.00 -38.89
N GLU A 139 -4.92 10.78 -39.02
CA GLU A 139 -5.48 10.02 -37.90
C GLU A 139 -4.37 9.59 -36.93
N ALA A 140 -3.26 9.07 -37.47
CA ALA A 140 -2.10 8.68 -36.67
C ALA A 140 -1.50 9.87 -35.90
N ALA A 141 -1.41 11.05 -36.51
CA ALA A 141 -0.90 12.27 -35.86
C ALA A 141 -1.81 12.74 -34.71
N LYS A 142 -3.13 12.65 -34.88
CA LYS A 142 -4.10 12.97 -33.81
C LYS A 142 -3.97 11.99 -32.64
N LEU A 143 -3.88 10.69 -32.92
CA LEU A 143 -3.70 9.66 -31.91
C LEU A 143 -2.36 9.83 -31.18
N GLU A 144 -1.27 10.16 -31.88
CA GLU A 144 0.02 10.45 -31.25
C GLU A 144 -0.06 11.65 -30.31
N THR A 145 -0.74 12.72 -30.72
CA THR A 145 -0.94 13.90 -29.88
C THR A 145 -1.67 13.56 -28.58
N GLN A 146 -2.72 12.73 -28.66
CA GLN A 146 -3.45 12.23 -27.49
C GLN A 146 -2.56 11.36 -26.60
N MET A 147 -1.82 10.42 -27.18
CA MET A 147 -0.87 9.57 -26.44
C MET A 147 0.19 10.40 -25.72
N ARG A 148 0.71 11.46 -26.34
CA ARG A 148 1.69 12.37 -25.72
C ARG A 148 1.10 13.11 -24.53
N ALA A 149 -0.15 13.57 -24.62
CA ALA A 149 -0.85 14.22 -23.50
C ALA A 149 -1.07 13.25 -22.32
N LEU A 150 -1.51 12.02 -22.59
CA LEU A 150 -1.65 10.98 -21.57
C LEU A 150 -0.30 10.60 -20.94
N ALA A 151 0.76 10.49 -21.76
CA ALA A 151 2.11 10.23 -21.27
C ALA A 151 2.62 11.34 -20.34
N GLY A 152 2.38 12.61 -20.68
CA GLY A 152 2.68 13.74 -19.79
C GLY A 152 1.93 13.62 -18.45
N THR A 153 0.63 13.31 -18.50
CA THR A 153 -0.20 13.08 -17.31
C THR A 153 0.34 11.94 -16.44
N LEU A 154 0.79 10.83 -17.05
CA LEU A 154 1.40 9.71 -16.31
C LEU A 154 2.70 10.11 -15.61
N VAL A 155 3.55 10.89 -16.28
CA VAL A 155 4.78 11.41 -15.66
C VAL A 155 4.44 12.29 -14.45
N ASP A 156 3.48 13.20 -14.60
CA ASP A 156 3.06 14.10 -13.52
C ASP A 156 2.45 13.36 -12.33
N LEU A 157 1.60 12.36 -12.59
CA LEU A 157 1.05 11.48 -11.57
C LEU A 157 2.18 10.72 -10.85
N ASN A 158 3.12 10.16 -11.59
CA ASN A 158 4.23 9.40 -11.00
C ASN A 158 5.14 10.29 -10.13
N LEU A 159 5.47 11.49 -10.59
CA LEU A 159 6.25 12.47 -9.82
C LEU A 159 5.52 12.86 -8.53
N ARG A 160 4.21 13.14 -8.60
CA ARG A 160 3.40 13.44 -7.41
C ARG A 160 3.36 12.26 -6.43
N SER A 161 3.21 11.03 -6.91
CA SER A 161 3.28 9.84 -6.05
C SER A 161 4.60 9.76 -5.29
N ARG A 162 5.72 9.95 -5.99
CA ARG A 162 7.06 9.91 -5.38
C ARG A 162 7.25 11.04 -4.37
N ALA A 163 6.73 12.24 -4.66
CA ALA A 163 6.78 13.36 -3.74
C ALA A 163 6.02 13.05 -2.43
N MET A 164 4.84 12.42 -2.52
CA MET A 164 4.09 11.98 -1.34
C MET A 164 4.84 10.91 -0.54
N GLU A 165 5.41 9.92 -1.22
CA GLU A 165 6.21 8.86 -0.58
C GLU A 165 7.44 9.45 0.13
N LEU A 166 8.11 10.42 -0.49
CA LEU A 166 9.26 11.11 0.12
C LEU A 166 8.85 11.92 1.36
N ALA A 167 7.74 12.65 1.29
CA ALA A 167 7.22 13.41 2.44
C ALA A 167 6.90 12.51 3.64
N GLU A 168 6.40 11.29 3.38
CA GLU A 168 6.13 10.28 4.41
C GLU A 168 7.42 9.75 5.04
N ILE A 169 8.45 9.47 4.23
CA ILE A 169 9.77 9.07 4.73
C ILE A 169 10.36 10.18 5.62
N ASP A 170 10.27 11.44 5.17
CA ASP A 170 10.75 12.59 5.94
C ASP A 170 10.03 12.71 7.29
N ALA A 171 8.72 12.50 7.33
CA ALA A 171 7.95 12.50 8.57
C ALA A 171 8.41 11.39 9.54
N VAL A 172 8.67 10.19 9.02
CA VAL A 172 9.21 9.07 9.81
C VAL A 172 10.61 9.40 10.34
N MET A 173 11.49 9.96 9.50
CA MET A 173 12.84 10.36 9.91
C MET A 173 12.83 11.45 10.99
N ARG A 174 11.92 12.44 10.89
CA ARG A 174 11.74 13.46 11.93
C ARG A 174 11.31 12.85 13.26
N THR A 175 10.37 11.90 13.22
CA THR A 175 9.92 11.16 14.40
C THR A 175 11.07 10.38 15.04
N MET A 176 11.85 9.66 14.22
CA MET A 176 13.03 8.92 14.69
C MET A 176 14.07 9.82 15.33
N ARG A 177 14.30 11.02 14.77
CA ARG A 177 15.22 12.00 15.34
C ARG A 177 14.72 12.51 16.69
N ALA A 178 13.43 12.83 16.79
CA ALA A 178 12.83 13.28 18.04
C ALA A 178 12.87 12.20 19.13
N ASP A 179 12.63 10.92 18.77
CA ASP A 179 12.80 9.78 19.67
C ASP A 179 14.24 9.68 20.19
N LEU A 180 15.23 9.76 19.29
CA LEU A 180 16.64 9.72 19.69
C LEU A 180 17.03 10.89 20.60
N GLU A 181 16.55 12.10 20.34
CA GLU A 181 16.80 13.27 21.18
C GLU A 181 16.13 13.15 22.56
N ARG A 182 14.94 12.56 22.64
CA ARG A 182 14.29 12.23 23.91
C ARG A 182 15.11 11.23 24.71
N ASP A 183 15.55 10.16 24.05
CA ASP A 183 16.31 9.09 24.69
C ASP A 183 17.69 9.60 25.15
N ALA A 184 18.34 10.46 24.35
CA ALA A 184 19.57 11.13 24.72
C ALA A 184 19.42 12.03 25.95
N ARG A 185 18.33 12.80 26.04
CA ARG A 185 18.03 13.62 27.24
C ARG A 185 17.75 12.78 28.48
N SER A 186 17.18 11.59 28.30
CA SER A 186 16.84 10.67 29.38
C SER A 186 17.98 9.73 29.77
N ARG A 187 19.15 9.84 29.11
CA ARG A 187 20.28 8.92 29.25
C ARG A 187 20.64 8.61 30.70
N ASN A 188 20.82 9.64 31.54
CA ASN A 188 21.28 9.42 32.92
C ASN A 188 20.21 8.68 33.75
N ALA A 189 18.93 8.99 33.55
CA ALA A 189 17.85 8.26 34.21
C ALA A 189 17.81 6.78 33.77
N SER A 190 17.96 6.50 32.47
CA SER A 190 18.05 5.12 31.97
C SER A 190 19.28 4.37 32.50
N VAL A 191 20.41 5.07 32.68
CA VAL A 191 21.62 4.48 33.30
C VAL A 191 21.33 4.10 34.76
N GLU A 192 20.70 4.98 35.54
CA GLU A 192 20.34 4.68 36.93
C GLU A 192 19.36 3.50 37.01
N GLU A 193 18.37 3.42 36.13
CA GLU A 193 17.42 2.31 36.06
C GLU A 193 18.13 0.96 35.82
N VAL A 194 19.07 0.92 34.86
CA VAL A 194 19.89 -0.27 34.59
C VAL A 194 20.76 -0.64 35.79
N VAL A 195 21.43 0.35 36.41
CA VAL A 195 22.30 0.11 37.57
C VAL A 195 21.50 -0.47 38.73
N ASN A 196 20.31 0.06 39.00
CA ASN A 196 19.44 -0.43 40.07
C ASN A 196 18.94 -1.85 39.78
N ALA A 197 18.48 -2.13 38.54
CA ALA A 197 18.09 -3.48 38.16
C ALA A 197 19.21 -4.51 38.38
N CYS A 198 20.45 -4.15 38.05
CA CYS A 198 21.63 -4.99 38.32
C CYS A 198 21.89 -5.20 39.81
N ARG A 199 21.77 -4.14 40.63
CA ARG A 199 21.97 -4.23 42.10
C ARG A 199 20.94 -5.16 42.76
N ASP A 200 19.71 -5.12 42.27
CA ASP A 200 18.59 -5.86 42.84
C ASP A 200 18.48 -7.30 42.29
N GLY A 201 19.37 -7.70 41.37
CA GLY A 201 19.33 -9.00 40.70
C GLY A 201 18.15 -9.18 39.75
N GLY A 202 17.52 -8.08 39.32
CA GLY A 202 16.37 -8.06 38.44
C GLY A 202 16.71 -8.12 36.95
N PRO A 203 15.71 -8.31 36.06
CA PRO A 203 15.91 -8.27 34.62
C PRO A 203 16.25 -6.84 34.14
N LEU A 204 17.11 -6.74 33.13
CA LEU A 204 17.49 -5.45 32.55
C LEU A 204 16.29 -4.75 31.88
N PRO A 205 16.11 -3.44 32.09
CA PRO A 205 15.08 -2.67 31.41
C PRO A 205 15.37 -2.58 29.91
N ALA A 206 14.32 -2.45 29.10
CA ALA A 206 14.47 -2.28 27.67
C ALA A 206 15.04 -0.89 27.34
N LEU A 207 16.28 -0.84 26.85
CA LEU A 207 16.94 0.39 26.45
C LEU A 207 16.55 0.81 25.03
N GLY A 208 16.29 2.11 24.83
CA GLY A 208 16.09 2.68 23.49
C GLY A 208 14.84 2.18 22.76
N GLY A 209 13.77 1.93 23.50
CA GLY A 209 12.48 1.57 22.92
C GLY A 209 11.74 2.83 22.45
N ARG A 210 11.23 2.81 21.21
CA ARG A 210 10.09 3.67 20.86
C ARG A 210 8.98 3.33 21.84
N THR A 211 8.72 4.18 22.82
CA THR A 211 7.47 4.09 23.57
C THR A 211 6.36 4.07 22.52
N PRO A 212 5.43 3.11 22.57
CA PRO A 212 4.26 3.20 21.72
C PRO A 212 3.69 4.59 21.95
N VAL A 213 3.55 5.40 20.91
CA VAL A 213 2.74 6.60 21.02
C VAL A 213 1.39 6.12 21.51
N ASP A 214 1.06 6.43 22.76
CA ASP A 214 -0.26 6.19 23.31
C ASP A 214 -1.24 6.94 22.41
N SER A 215 -1.90 6.19 21.52
CA SER A 215 -2.93 6.69 20.60
C SER A 215 -4.18 7.19 21.34
N THR A 216 -4.17 7.18 22.68
CA THR A 216 -5.21 7.72 23.56
C THR A 216 -5.09 9.23 23.79
N GLY A 217 -4.01 9.89 23.34
CA GLY A 217 -3.83 11.34 23.49
C GLY A 217 -4.73 12.22 22.61
N ALA A 218 -5.38 11.67 21.57
CA ALA A 218 -6.16 12.44 20.59
C ALA A 218 -7.65 12.63 20.94
N SER A 219 -8.12 12.25 22.14
CA SER A 219 -9.56 12.34 22.49
C SER A 219 -9.90 12.99 23.83
N ARG A 220 -9.04 13.84 24.40
CA ARG A 220 -9.48 14.81 25.42
C ARG A 220 -9.67 16.19 24.81
N LYS A 221 -10.67 16.30 23.94
CA LYS A 221 -11.37 17.57 23.75
C LYS A 221 -12.08 17.84 25.08
N ALA A 222 -11.56 18.80 25.84
CA ALA A 222 -12.14 19.22 27.11
C ALA A 222 -13.64 19.48 26.94
N ALA A 223 -14.45 18.69 27.63
CA ALA A 223 -15.86 18.99 27.78
C ALA A 223 -15.96 20.33 28.55
N PRO A 224 -16.73 21.31 28.04
CA PRO A 224 -16.96 22.53 28.80
C PRO A 224 -17.67 22.20 30.12
N PRO A 225 -17.31 22.87 31.23
CA PRO A 225 -17.92 22.60 32.54
C PRO A 225 -19.42 22.89 32.50
N ALA A 226 -20.20 21.96 33.04
CA ALA A 226 -21.66 22.07 33.12
C ALA A 226 -22.08 23.28 33.98
N PRO A 227 -23.17 23.98 33.61
CA PRO A 227 -23.68 25.10 34.38
C PRO A 227 -24.16 24.63 35.76
N GLN A 228 -23.62 25.25 36.80
CA GLN A 228 -24.04 25.04 38.18
C GLN A 228 -25.49 25.52 38.34
N GLN A 229 -26.38 24.63 38.77
CA GLN A 229 -27.75 25.01 39.12
C GLN A 229 -27.75 25.74 40.48
N PRO A 230 -28.52 26.83 40.61
CA PRO A 230 -28.60 27.60 41.85
C PRO A 230 -29.39 26.82 42.91
N THR A 231 -28.74 26.55 44.04
CA THR A 231 -29.43 26.13 45.27
C THR A 231 -30.23 27.31 45.80
N THR A 232 -31.55 27.15 45.82
CA THR A 232 -32.50 28.09 46.45
C THR A 232 -32.64 27.74 47.94
N PRO A 233 -32.80 28.73 48.83
CA PRO A 233 -32.75 28.58 50.29
C PRO A 233 -33.94 27.83 50.90
#